data_AF-A0A511MWD3-F1
#
_entry.id   AF-A0A511MWD3-F1
#
_cell.length_a   1.000
_cell.length_b   1.000
_cell.length_c   1.000
_cell.angle_alpha   90.00
_cell.angle_beta   90.00
_cell.angle_gamma   90.00
#
_symmetry.space_group_name_H-M   'P 1'
#
loop_
_entity.id
_entity.type
_entity.pdbx_description
1 polymer ?
#
loop_
_entity_poly.entity_id
_entity_poly.type
_entity_poly.pdbx_seq_one_letter_code
_entity_poly.pdbx_strand_id
1 'polypeptide(L)'
;MTGRFHGAAGYDVRCALDGDFIKGRVGGKLAGKSFNLEITETGVQGTAAGLNVEVHLQDGALVGSIGDQELTLRGVDRVTGRLGGPIVGWDVAAQQTGHKLVGRLGGTVIGKDFEFNLGEAPGWIGVLVALVSFYVFEQVA
;
A
#
# COMPACT_ATOMS: atom_id res chain seq x y z
N MET A 1 12.90 3.31 -1.93
CA MET A 1 11.84 3.75 -1.01
C MET A 1 11.90 2.95 0.28
N THR A 2 11.59 3.58 1.40
CA THR A 2 11.57 2.89 2.70
C THR A 2 10.44 3.46 3.53
N GLY A 3 9.67 2.61 4.19
CA GLY A 3 8.60 3.05 5.07
C GLY A 3 8.48 2.19 6.31
N ARG A 4 7.71 2.70 7.25
CA ARG A 4 7.47 2.06 8.53
C ARG A 4 6.04 2.29 8.98
N PHE A 5 5.44 1.25 9.55
CA PHE A 5 4.17 1.32 10.25
C PHE A 5 4.39 1.57 11.74
N HIS A 6 3.64 2.50 12.31
CA HIS A 6 3.68 2.82 13.74
C HIS A 6 2.62 1.99 14.49
N GLY A 7 3.04 1.24 15.50
CA GLY A 7 2.19 0.36 16.32
C GLY A 7 2.99 -0.52 17.27
N ALA A 8 2.32 -1.29 18.14
CA ALA A 8 2.95 -2.12 19.18
C ALA A 8 3.92 -3.20 18.64
N ALA A 9 3.75 -3.62 17.40
CA ALA A 9 4.62 -4.55 16.68
C ALA A 9 5.18 -3.93 15.38
N GLY A 10 5.45 -2.62 15.38
CA GLY A 10 5.83 -1.85 14.20
C GLY A 10 6.81 -2.58 13.29
N TYR A 11 6.47 -2.64 12.00
CA TYR A 11 7.26 -3.34 10.99
C TYR A 11 7.78 -2.38 9.92
N ASP A 12 8.96 -2.71 9.41
CA ASP A 12 9.61 -1.98 8.32
C ASP A 12 9.17 -2.53 6.97
N VAL A 13 9.00 -1.62 6.01
CA VAL A 13 8.74 -1.89 4.61
C VAL A 13 9.90 -1.34 3.80
N ARG A 14 10.57 -2.19 3.04
CA ARG A 14 11.63 -1.77 2.12
C ARG A 14 11.19 -2.11 0.71
N CYS A 15 11.16 -1.11 -0.16
CA CYS A 15 10.86 -1.30 -1.57
C CYS A 15 11.73 -0.45 -2.48
N ALA A 16 11.98 -0.95 -3.68
CA ALA A 16 12.62 -0.23 -4.75
C ALA A 16 11.63 -0.11 -5.90
N LEU A 17 11.63 1.06 -6.53
CA LEU A 17 11.07 1.23 -7.85
C LEU A 17 12.22 1.05 -8.83
N ASP A 18 12.07 0.12 -9.75
CA ASP A 18 13.06 -0.27 -10.75
C ASP A 18 12.37 -0.27 -12.11
N GLY A 19 12.44 0.86 -12.81
CA GLY A 19 11.62 1.14 -13.98
C GLY A 19 10.13 1.04 -13.64
N ASP A 20 9.45 0.13 -14.31
CA ASP A 20 8.02 -0.13 -14.11
C ASP A 20 7.74 -1.14 -12.98
N PHE A 21 8.76 -1.69 -12.32
CA PHE A 21 8.56 -2.68 -11.26
C PHE A 21 8.73 -2.09 -9.86
N ILE A 22 7.78 -2.37 -8.98
CA ILE A 22 7.85 -2.12 -7.54
C ILE A 22 8.16 -3.44 -6.84
N LYS A 23 9.40 -3.60 -6.40
CA LYS A 23 9.86 -4.79 -5.68
C LYS A 23 10.13 -4.46 -4.23
N GLY A 24 9.67 -5.28 -3.31
CA GLY A 24 9.90 -5.01 -1.90
C GLY A 24 9.71 -6.19 -0.96
N ARG A 25 9.99 -5.91 0.30
CA ARG A 25 9.83 -6.81 1.44
C ARG A 25 9.19 -6.07 2.60
N VAL A 26 8.24 -6.75 3.24
CA VAL A 26 7.45 -6.29 4.39
C VAL A 26 7.80 -7.17 5.58
N GLY A 27 8.25 -6.56 6.68
CA GLY A 27 8.52 -7.27 7.94
C GLY A 27 10.00 -7.46 8.28
N GLY A 28 10.25 -8.03 9.47
CA GLY A 28 11.58 -8.21 10.05
C GLY A 28 12.47 -9.24 9.33
N LYS A 29 13.76 -9.28 9.70
CA LYS A 29 14.82 -10.09 9.06
C LYS A 29 14.52 -11.59 8.86
N LEU A 30 13.62 -12.18 9.65
CA LEU A 30 13.38 -13.64 9.69
C LEU A 30 12.03 -14.09 9.10
N ALA A 31 11.04 -13.20 8.96
CA ALA A 31 9.69 -13.54 8.47
C ALA A 31 9.16 -12.52 7.46
N GLY A 32 10.06 -11.82 6.77
CA GLY A 32 9.67 -10.77 5.83
C GLY A 32 9.04 -11.34 4.56
N LYS A 33 7.82 -10.93 4.25
CA LYS A 33 7.08 -11.33 3.04
C LYS A 33 7.46 -10.42 1.87
N SER A 34 7.69 -11.00 0.70
CA SER A 34 8.08 -10.26 -0.51
C SER A 34 6.87 -9.92 -1.37
N PHE A 35 6.98 -8.83 -2.12
CA PHE A 35 6.02 -8.46 -3.16
C PHE A 35 6.74 -7.98 -4.41
N ASN A 36 6.13 -8.23 -5.55
CA ASN A 36 6.57 -7.80 -6.87
C ASN A 36 5.34 -7.30 -7.63
N LEU A 37 5.29 -6.00 -7.85
CA LEU A 37 4.24 -5.33 -8.60
C LEU A 37 4.85 -4.71 -9.86
N GLU A 38 4.11 -4.70 -10.94
CA GLU A 38 4.44 -4.12 -12.23
C GLU A 38 3.43 -3.01 -12.51
N ILE A 39 3.94 -1.82 -12.81
CA ILE A 39 3.18 -0.66 -13.26
C ILE A 39 2.96 -0.85 -14.75
N THR A 40 1.70 -0.92 -15.15
CA THR A 40 1.29 -1.03 -16.55
C THR A 40 0.76 0.31 -17.03
N GLU A 41 0.52 0.44 -18.34
CA GLU A 41 -0.12 1.63 -18.90
C GLU A 41 -1.50 1.92 -18.31
N THR A 42 -2.20 0.88 -17.85
CA THR A 42 -3.56 0.95 -17.33
C THR A 42 -3.64 0.92 -15.81
N GLY A 43 -2.53 0.66 -15.10
CA GLY A 43 -2.56 0.47 -13.66
C GLY A 43 -1.33 -0.19 -13.05
N VAL A 44 -1.56 -1.10 -12.10
CA VAL A 44 -0.55 -1.89 -11.40
C VAL A 44 -1.05 -3.31 -11.18
N GLN A 45 -0.26 -4.31 -11.55
CA GLN A 45 -0.57 -5.72 -11.32
C GLN A 45 0.61 -6.47 -10.71
N GLY A 46 0.40 -7.63 -10.10
CA GLY A 46 1.48 -8.47 -9.60
C GLY A 46 1.08 -9.32 -8.41
N THR A 47 2.05 -9.65 -7.57
CA THR A 47 1.83 -10.54 -6.43
C THR A 47 2.51 -10.05 -5.16
N ALA A 48 1.84 -10.28 -4.03
CA ALA A 48 2.36 -9.95 -2.71
C ALA A 48 2.14 -11.11 -1.75
N ALA A 49 3.23 -11.76 -1.31
CA ALA A 49 3.17 -12.95 -0.45
C ALA A 49 2.27 -14.08 -0.98
N GLY A 50 2.13 -14.21 -2.30
CA GLY A 50 1.24 -15.18 -2.95
C GLY A 50 -0.20 -14.69 -3.21
N LEU A 51 -0.54 -13.49 -2.74
CA LEU A 51 -1.82 -12.84 -3.06
C LEU A 51 -1.71 -12.12 -4.41
N ASN A 52 -2.76 -12.22 -5.23
CA ASN A 52 -2.85 -11.42 -6.45
C ASN A 52 -3.09 -9.96 -6.10
N VAL A 53 -2.44 -9.04 -6.81
CA VAL A 53 -2.67 -7.61 -6.67
C VAL A 53 -2.94 -7.09 -8.07
N GLU A 54 -4.08 -6.48 -8.29
CA GLU A 54 -4.46 -5.91 -9.57
C GLU A 54 -5.21 -4.62 -9.32
N VAL A 55 -4.76 -3.52 -9.92
CA VAL A 55 -5.32 -2.18 -9.77
C VAL A 55 -5.26 -1.51 -11.13
N HIS A 56 -6.31 -0.82 -11.52
CA HIS A 56 -6.37 -0.09 -12.79
C HIS A 56 -7.01 1.27 -12.59
N LEU A 57 -6.64 2.23 -13.44
CA LEU A 57 -7.21 3.56 -13.42
C LEU A 57 -8.59 3.53 -14.08
N GLN A 58 -9.62 3.83 -13.31
CA GLN A 58 -11.02 3.93 -13.74
C GLN A 58 -11.63 5.23 -13.20
N ASP A 59 -12.14 6.08 -14.08
CA ASP A 59 -12.84 7.33 -13.74
C ASP A 59 -12.06 8.25 -12.76
N GLY A 60 -10.73 8.31 -12.91
CA GLY A 60 -9.86 9.12 -12.06
C GLY A 60 -9.60 8.53 -10.66
N ALA A 61 -10.00 7.28 -10.44
CA ALA A 61 -9.69 6.49 -9.26
C ALA A 61 -8.89 5.23 -9.66
N LEU A 62 -7.99 4.80 -8.80
CA LEU A 62 -7.35 3.48 -8.94
C LEU A 62 -8.25 2.46 -8.26
N VAL A 63 -8.83 1.56 -9.03
CA VAL A 63 -9.79 0.53 -8.59
C VAL A 63 -9.20 -0.85 -8.86
N GLY A 64 -9.43 -1.80 -7.96
CA GLY A 64 -8.97 -3.17 -8.16
C GLY A 64 -9.09 -4.02 -6.92
N SER A 65 -8.16 -4.94 -6.71
CA SER A 65 -8.15 -5.86 -5.58
C SER A 65 -6.74 -6.21 -5.10
N ILE A 66 -6.67 -6.56 -3.81
CA ILE A 66 -5.52 -7.17 -3.16
C ILE A 66 -6.02 -8.48 -2.53
N GLY A 67 -5.68 -9.62 -3.12
CA GLY A 67 -6.31 -10.91 -2.83
C GLY A 67 -7.82 -10.81 -3.02
N ASP A 68 -8.58 -11.17 -1.99
CA ASP A 68 -10.05 -11.15 -2.00
C ASP A 68 -10.65 -9.81 -1.55
N GLN A 69 -9.83 -8.77 -1.32
CA GLN A 69 -10.30 -7.46 -0.88
C GLN A 69 -10.32 -6.47 -2.03
N GLU A 70 -11.43 -5.76 -2.20
CA GLU A 70 -11.56 -4.66 -3.14
C GLU A 70 -10.77 -3.44 -2.67
N LEU A 71 -10.13 -2.75 -3.60
CA LEU A 71 -9.36 -1.54 -3.37
C LEU A 71 -9.91 -0.39 -4.21
N THR A 72 -10.05 0.78 -3.61
CA THR A 72 -10.27 2.03 -4.33
C THR A 72 -9.38 3.12 -3.74
N LEU A 73 -8.56 3.77 -4.56
CA LEU A 73 -7.73 4.92 -4.21
C LEU A 73 -8.05 6.10 -5.11
N ARG A 74 -7.97 7.31 -4.56
CA ARG A 74 -8.20 8.56 -5.27
C ARG A 74 -7.15 9.58 -4.89
N GLY A 75 -6.71 10.36 -5.87
CA GLY A 75 -5.70 11.40 -5.72
C GLY A 75 -4.27 10.89 -5.94
N VAL A 76 -3.33 11.83 -6.04
CA VAL A 76 -1.91 11.58 -6.35
C VAL A 76 -1.04 11.87 -5.13
N ASP A 77 -0.99 13.13 -4.69
CA ASP A 77 -0.22 13.54 -3.51
C ASP A 77 -1.03 13.41 -2.22
N ARG A 78 -2.31 13.76 -2.29
CA ARG A 78 -3.29 13.49 -1.23
C ARG A 78 -4.11 12.30 -1.65
N VAL A 79 -3.84 11.16 -1.05
CA VAL A 79 -4.45 9.90 -1.42
C VAL A 79 -5.47 9.51 -0.38
N THR A 80 -6.69 9.28 -0.81
CA THR A 80 -7.78 8.76 0.04
C THR A 80 -8.35 7.52 -0.60
N GLY A 81 -8.81 6.57 0.19
CA GLY A 81 -9.35 5.34 -0.36
C GLY A 81 -9.87 4.37 0.67
N ARG A 82 -10.18 3.16 0.21
CA ARG A 82 -10.70 2.08 1.03
C ARG A 82 -10.17 0.74 0.52
N LEU A 83 -9.78 -0.12 1.44
CA LEU A 83 -9.44 -1.51 1.18
C LEU A 83 -10.37 -2.43 1.97
N GLY A 84 -11.14 -3.25 1.27
CA GLY A 84 -11.98 -4.29 1.84
C GLY A 84 -13.40 -4.29 1.30
N GLY A 85 -14.13 -5.35 1.64
CA GLY A 85 -15.49 -5.55 1.18
C GLY A 85 -16.50 -4.51 1.69
N PRO A 86 -17.75 -4.55 1.21
CA PRO A 86 -18.75 -3.50 1.47
C PRO A 86 -19.04 -3.27 2.95
N ILE A 87 -18.95 -4.33 3.76
CA ILE A 87 -19.34 -4.34 5.18
C ILE A 87 -18.14 -4.10 6.10
N VAL A 88 -16.98 -4.68 5.77
CA VAL A 88 -15.75 -4.57 6.57
C VAL A 88 -14.63 -4.09 5.68
N GLY A 89 -13.99 -2.99 6.05
CA GLY A 89 -12.90 -2.42 5.28
C GLY A 89 -12.13 -1.36 6.06
N TRP A 90 -10.97 -1.01 5.51
CA TRP A 90 -10.01 -0.09 6.06
C TRP A 90 -9.98 1.16 5.20
N ASP A 91 -10.42 2.28 5.74
CA ASP A 91 -10.25 3.57 5.07
C ASP A 91 -8.78 3.98 5.15
N VAL A 92 -8.27 4.59 4.09
CA VAL A 92 -6.91 5.12 4.05
C VAL A 92 -6.94 6.59 3.70
N ALA A 93 -6.14 7.37 4.42
CA ALA A 93 -5.87 8.75 4.10
C ALA A 93 -4.38 9.03 4.29
N ALA A 94 -3.74 9.53 3.25
CA ALA A 94 -2.33 9.87 3.27
C ALA A 94 -2.06 11.18 2.52
N GLN A 95 -1.02 11.88 2.95
CA GLN A 95 -0.55 13.11 2.36
C GLN A 95 0.95 13.01 2.11
N GLN A 96 1.33 13.22 0.86
CA GLN A 96 2.71 13.42 0.46
C GLN A 96 3.09 14.88 0.65
N THR A 97 4.27 15.11 1.25
CA THR A 97 4.93 16.40 1.37
C THR A 97 6.39 16.22 0.95
N GLY A 98 6.72 16.69 -0.26
CA GLY A 98 8.03 16.42 -0.87
C GLY A 98 8.25 14.91 -1.06
N HIS A 99 9.32 14.38 -0.48
CA HIS A 99 9.66 12.95 -0.57
C HIS A 99 9.04 12.10 0.54
N LYS A 100 8.28 12.70 1.46
CA LYS A 100 7.69 12.01 2.62
C LYS A 100 6.19 11.82 2.42
N LEU A 101 5.70 10.61 2.66
CA LEU A 101 4.29 10.28 2.70
C LEU A 101 3.94 9.89 4.13
N VAL A 102 2.95 10.57 4.70
CA VAL A 102 2.40 10.23 6.02
C VAL A 102 0.93 9.92 5.84
N GLY A 103 0.47 8.83 6.44
CA GLY A 103 -0.92 8.44 6.34
C GLY A 103 -1.40 7.56 7.48
N ARG A 104 -2.69 7.27 7.45
CA ARG A 104 -3.38 6.40 8.40
C ARG A 104 -4.22 5.39 7.64
N LEU A 105 -4.20 4.15 8.14
CA LEU A 105 -5.02 3.03 7.71
C LEU A 105 -6.00 2.65 8.81
N GLY A 106 -7.29 2.59 8.50
CA GLY A 106 -8.37 2.28 9.42
C GLY A 106 -9.15 3.50 9.91
N GLY A 107 -10.16 3.22 10.73
CA GLY A 107 -11.06 4.21 11.29
C GLY A 107 -10.45 5.03 12.44
N THR A 108 -11.25 5.95 12.96
CA THR A 108 -10.87 6.86 14.05
C THR A 108 -10.53 6.11 15.35
N VAL A 109 -11.16 4.95 15.57
CA VAL A 109 -11.05 4.15 16.80
C VAL A 109 -9.99 3.05 16.69
N ILE A 110 -9.91 2.38 15.53
CA ILE A 110 -8.92 1.33 15.25
C ILE A 110 -8.23 1.71 13.94
N GLY A 111 -6.95 2.07 14.04
CA GLY A 111 -6.14 2.40 12.87
C GLY A 111 -4.66 2.42 13.19
N LYS A 112 -3.85 2.30 12.14
CA LYS A 112 -2.39 2.37 12.21
C LYS A 112 -1.90 3.54 11.37
N ASP A 113 -0.99 4.31 11.93
CA ASP A 113 -0.31 5.36 11.21
C ASP A 113 0.92 4.78 10.51
N PHE A 114 1.23 5.30 9.34
CA PHE A 114 2.37 4.88 8.55
C PHE A 114 3.11 6.07 7.98
N GLU A 115 4.40 5.90 7.79
CA GLU A 115 5.27 6.89 7.20
C GLU A 115 6.20 6.23 6.20
N PHE A 116 6.26 6.78 4.99
CA PHE A 116 7.13 6.32 3.92
C PHE A 116 7.99 7.47 3.41
N ASN A 117 9.24 7.16 3.09
CA ASN A 117 10.10 7.98 2.26
C ASN A 117 10.07 7.43 0.84
N LEU A 118 9.37 8.16 -0.03
CA LEU A 118 9.09 7.81 -1.41
C LEU A 118 10.23 8.17 -2.36
N GLY A 119 11.16 9.04 -1.95
CA GLY A 119 12.10 9.65 -2.90
C GLY A 119 11.31 10.33 -4.02
N GLU A 120 11.51 9.90 -5.26
CA GLU A 120 10.83 10.45 -6.44
C GLU A 120 9.49 9.77 -6.78
N ALA A 121 9.10 8.74 -6.02
CA ALA A 121 7.87 8.02 -6.33
C ALA A 121 6.60 8.80 -5.98
N PRO A 122 5.54 8.67 -6.80
CA PRO A 122 4.22 9.23 -6.51
C PRO A 122 3.58 8.71 -5.21
N GLY A 123 2.75 9.54 -4.60
CA GLY A 123 2.10 9.27 -3.32
C GLY A 123 1.19 8.05 -3.35
N TRP A 124 0.48 7.86 -4.45
CA TRP A 124 -0.38 6.70 -4.67
C TRP A 124 0.41 5.38 -4.66
N ILE A 125 1.66 5.36 -5.15
CA ILE A 125 2.53 4.16 -5.07
C ILE A 125 2.82 3.87 -3.60
N GLY A 126 3.18 4.89 -2.83
CA GLY A 126 3.44 4.75 -1.41
C GLY A 126 2.24 4.19 -0.64
N VAL A 127 1.03 4.67 -0.95
CA VAL A 127 -0.21 4.16 -0.34
C VAL A 127 -0.53 2.74 -0.78
N LEU A 128 -0.37 2.41 -2.06
CA LEU A 128 -0.57 1.04 -2.55
C LEU A 128 0.37 0.06 -1.83
N VAL A 129 1.66 0.41 -1.72
CA VAL A 129 2.64 -0.40 -1.00
C VAL A 129 2.26 -0.52 0.49
N ALA A 130 1.81 0.57 1.12
CA ALA A 130 1.35 0.54 2.50
C ALA A 130 0.19 -0.45 2.69
N LEU A 131 -0.83 -0.39 1.82
CA LEU A 131 -2.00 -1.26 1.84
C LEU A 131 -1.66 -2.74 1.62
N VAL A 132 -0.85 -3.01 0.59
CA VAL A 132 -0.35 -4.36 0.31
C VAL A 132 0.40 -4.89 1.52
N SER A 133 1.29 -4.08 2.11
CA SER A 133 2.05 -4.45 3.30
C SER A 133 1.17 -4.76 4.50
N PHE A 134 0.17 -3.92 4.73
CA PHE A 134 -0.80 -4.07 5.81
C PHE A 134 -1.60 -5.36 5.65
N TYR A 135 -2.18 -5.60 4.47
CA TYR A 135 -3.01 -6.79 4.23
C TYR A 135 -2.21 -8.09 4.30
N VAL A 136 -0.99 -8.07 3.77
CA VAL A 136 -0.05 -9.20 3.80
C VAL A 136 0.38 -9.57 5.23
N PHE A 137 0.46 -8.58 6.14
CA PHE A 137 0.87 -8.79 7.52
C PHE A 137 -0.33 -9.16 8.42
N GLU A 138 -1.46 -8.47 8.30
CA GLU A 138 -2.66 -8.71 9.12
C GLU A 138 -3.40 -10.01 8.76
N GLN A 139 -3.33 -10.50 7.52
CA GLN A 139 -3.90 -11.81 7.19
C GLN A 139 -3.23 -12.99 7.91
N VAL A 140 -2.07 -12.78 8.52
CA VAL A 140 -1.25 -13.85 9.13
C VAL A 140 -1.03 -13.61 10.62
N ALA A 141 -1.69 -12.61 11.22
CA ALA A 141 -1.59 -12.28 12.64
C ALA A 141 -2.76 -12.84 13.46
#